data_AF-A0A146K6I7-F1
#
_entry.id   AF-A0A146K6I7-F1
#
_cell.length_a   1.000
_cell.length_b   1.000
_cell.length_c   1.000
_cell.angle_alpha   90.00
_cell.angle_beta   90.00
_cell.angle_gamma   90.00
#
_symmetry.space_group_name_H-M   'P 1'
#
loop_
_entity.id
_entity.type
_entity.pdbx_description
1 polymer ?
#
loop_
_entity_poly.entity_id
_entity_poly.type
_entity_poly.pdbx_seq_one_letter_code
_entity_poly.pdbx_strand_id
1 'polypeptide(L)'
;YKQLKIQIPKQDQIDDNQDCHLVNKCLVLKHQLYPNYSQKEHQNFKHLFAERLLQVDEGMFTNVPIETIFCPSLVRVCGREYRGGFEGTTIENVNLPNLTTVEHYGFWRCSVKQLFAPKLQHIGYFAFANCSLVTVELQQLKVVENYGFSRCWKLKRANLPSVVQMCAGAFCDCERLETLRVPKLQSVGNTVFNYCKRLRIVETQLSQNEFSCCSWCKCCVVCKQQLHKAQLFGSITNVKELKDKQIKIRHLMLALDKVH
;
A
#
# COMPACT_ATOMS: atom_id res chain seq x y z
N TYR A 1 14.67 16.44 1.44
CA TYR A 1 14.41 17.89 1.44
C TYR A 1 15.16 18.65 0.33
N LYS A 2 16.48 18.45 0.11
CA LYS A 2 17.24 19.04 -1.03
C LYS A 2 16.98 18.46 -2.45
N GLN A 3 16.02 17.56 -2.62
CA GLN A 3 15.76 16.87 -3.91
C GLN A 3 14.38 17.13 -4.51
N LEU A 4 13.49 17.83 -3.81
CA LEU A 4 12.23 18.27 -4.39
C LEU A 4 12.47 19.63 -5.03
N LYS A 5 12.49 19.71 -6.36
CA LYS A 5 12.45 20.98 -7.12
C LYS A 5 11.09 21.67 -6.97
N ILE A 6 10.55 21.73 -5.76
CA ILE A 6 9.45 22.65 -5.48
C ILE A 6 10.14 24.00 -5.42
N GLN A 7 9.83 24.89 -6.37
CA GLN A 7 10.16 26.30 -6.23
C GLN A 7 9.34 26.82 -5.05
N ILE A 8 9.88 26.65 -3.84
CA ILE A 8 9.28 27.22 -2.63
C ILE A 8 9.28 28.74 -2.87
N PRO A 9 8.12 29.41 -2.83
CA PRO A 9 8.05 30.84 -3.00
C PRO A 9 8.96 31.53 -1.98
N LYS A 10 9.67 32.58 -2.39
CA LYS A 10 10.39 33.42 -1.43
C LYS A 10 9.36 34.04 -0.48
N GLN A 11 9.73 34.23 0.78
CA GLN A 11 8.82 34.72 1.83
C GLN A 11 8.19 36.07 1.46
N ASP A 12 8.90 36.87 0.67
CA ASP A 12 8.53 38.18 0.15
C ASP A 12 7.44 38.14 -0.96
N GLN A 13 7.05 36.95 -1.44
CA GLN A 13 5.99 36.73 -2.45
C GLN A 13 4.67 36.26 -1.81
N ILE A 14 4.59 36.25 -0.48
CA ILE A 14 3.48 35.71 0.30
C ILE A 14 2.62 36.89 0.78
N ASP A 15 1.40 37.05 0.25
CA ASP A 15 0.42 38.02 0.77
C ASP A 15 -0.22 37.47 2.06
N ASP A 16 0.04 38.09 3.20
CA ASP A 16 -0.42 37.66 4.54
C ASP A 16 -1.92 37.81 4.78
N ASN A 17 -2.67 38.47 3.89
CA ASN A 17 -4.11 38.67 4.02
C ASN A 17 -4.99 37.63 3.32
N GLN A 18 -4.40 36.63 2.63
CA GLN A 18 -5.13 35.55 1.97
C GLN A 18 -4.85 34.18 2.59
N ASP A 19 -5.91 33.38 2.80
CA ASP A 19 -5.84 32.03 3.38
C ASP A 19 -5.01 31.07 2.50
N CYS A 20 -4.96 31.31 1.20
CA CYS A 20 -4.12 30.61 0.25
C CYS A 20 -3.70 31.54 -0.89
N HIS A 21 -2.62 31.20 -1.61
CA HIS A 21 -2.20 31.95 -2.80
C HIS A 21 -1.48 31.03 -3.79
N LEU A 22 -1.50 31.41 -5.07
CA LEU A 22 -0.88 30.68 -6.16
C LEU A 22 0.38 31.38 -6.65
N VAL A 23 1.54 30.73 -6.54
CA VAL A 23 2.82 31.25 -7.03
C VAL A 23 3.48 30.20 -7.92
N ASN A 24 3.81 30.55 -9.16
CA ASN A 24 4.51 29.64 -10.09
C ASN A 24 3.89 28.24 -10.20
N LYS A 25 2.56 28.15 -10.31
CA LYS A 25 1.79 26.88 -10.31
C LYS A 25 1.92 26.06 -9.01
N CYS A 26 2.37 26.68 -7.92
CA CYS A 26 2.36 26.12 -6.58
C CYS A 26 1.24 26.77 -5.77
N LEU A 27 0.25 25.99 -5.38
CA LEU A 27 -0.74 26.41 -4.40
C LEU A 27 -0.13 26.34 -3.01
N VAL A 28 -0.17 27.46 -2.29
CA VAL A 28 0.34 27.58 -0.93
C VAL A 28 -0.83 27.67 0.03
N LEU A 29 -0.92 26.71 0.97
CA LEU A 29 -1.88 26.71 2.06
C LEU A 29 -1.16 27.02 3.39
N LYS A 30 -1.64 28.03 4.10
CA LYS A 30 -1.06 28.57 5.34
C LYS A 30 -1.68 28.03 6.62
N HIS A 31 -2.92 27.56 6.58
CA HIS A 31 -3.68 27.15 7.76
C HIS A 31 -3.67 25.63 7.96
N GLN A 32 -4.11 25.21 9.15
CA GLN A 32 -4.18 23.79 9.51
C GLN A 32 -5.38 23.07 8.88
N LEU A 33 -6.47 23.80 8.61
CA LEU A 33 -7.75 23.28 8.13
C LEU A 33 -8.36 24.27 7.13
N TYR A 34 -9.16 23.75 6.19
CA TYR A 34 -9.85 24.53 5.16
C TYR A 34 -11.27 23.99 4.88
N PRO A 35 -12.22 24.14 5.82
CA PRO A 35 -13.55 23.52 5.71
C PRO A 35 -14.40 24.00 4.52
N ASN A 36 -14.07 25.15 3.94
CA ASN A 36 -14.79 25.75 2.81
C ASN A 36 -13.88 25.98 1.59
N TYR A 37 -12.80 25.20 1.44
CA TYR A 37 -11.91 25.35 0.29
C TYR A 37 -12.65 25.14 -1.03
N SER A 38 -12.63 26.14 -1.91
CA SER A 38 -13.19 26.05 -3.25
C SER A 38 -12.07 26.01 -4.29
N GLN A 39 -11.97 24.87 -5.00
CA GLN A 39 -11.02 24.72 -6.10
C GLN A 39 -11.23 25.72 -7.24
N LYS A 40 -12.42 26.31 -7.37
CA LYS A 40 -12.79 27.18 -8.51
C LYS A 40 -11.88 28.41 -8.62
N GLU A 41 -11.32 28.86 -7.52
CA GLU A 41 -10.46 30.05 -7.44
C GLU A 41 -9.02 29.78 -7.88
N HIS A 42 -8.60 28.51 -7.89
CA HIS A 42 -7.21 28.11 -8.09
C HIS A 42 -7.09 27.01 -9.15
N GLN A 43 -7.74 27.20 -10.30
CA GLN A 43 -7.63 26.27 -11.42
C GLN A 43 -6.25 26.45 -12.05
N ASN A 44 -5.47 25.37 -12.19
CA ASN A 44 -4.16 25.31 -12.88
C ASN A 44 -2.88 25.39 -12.00
N PHE A 45 -2.89 24.84 -10.79
CA PHE A 45 -1.66 24.52 -10.06
C PHE A 45 -1.23 23.06 -10.27
N LYS A 46 0.07 22.81 -10.12
CA LYS A 46 0.71 21.50 -10.25
C LYS A 46 1.42 21.06 -8.97
N HIS A 47 1.72 22.01 -8.09
CA HIS A 47 2.43 21.76 -6.84
C HIS A 47 1.58 22.23 -5.67
N LEU A 48 1.57 21.46 -4.58
CA LEU A 48 0.91 21.84 -3.33
C LEU A 48 1.97 22.00 -2.25
N PHE A 49 2.04 23.19 -1.66
CA PHE A 49 2.86 23.47 -0.49
C PHE A 49 1.93 23.81 0.68
N ALA A 50 1.90 22.94 1.68
CA ALA A 50 0.96 23.04 2.78
C ALA A 50 1.61 22.52 4.08
N GLU A 51 2.58 23.28 4.61
CA GLU A 51 3.41 22.84 5.74
C GLU A 51 2.61 22.54 7.00
N ARG A 52 1.59 23.35 7.29
CA ARG A 52 0.78 23.30 8.51
C ARG A 52 -0.50 22.49 8.37
N LEU A 53 -0.87 22.10 7.15
CA LEU A 53 -2.13 21.41 6.88
C LEU A 53 -2.18 20.07 7.60
N LEU A 54 -3.19 19.89 8.46
CA LEU A 54 -3.37 18.68 9.27
C LEU A 54 -4.33 17.67 8.61
N GLN A 55 -5.27 18.17 7.81
CA GLN A 55 -6.28 17.36 7.15
C GLN A 55 -6.54 17.86 5.72
N VAL A 56 -6.71 16.91 4.80
CA VAL A 56 -7.27 17.17 3.47
C VAL A 56 -8.70 16.66 3.49
N ASP A 57 -9.65 17.56 3.27
CA ASP A 57 -11.07 17.23 3.29
C ASP A 57 -11.51 16.48 2.03
N GLU A 58 -12.70 15.87 2.12
CA GLU A 58 -13.35 15.21 0.99
C GLU A 58 -13.40 16.16 -0.21
N GLY A 59 -12.98 15.68 -1.38
CA GLY A 59 -13.13 16.46 -2.60
C GLY A 59 -12.09 17.56 -2.80
N MET A 60 -11.24 17.85 -1.80
CA MET A 60 -10.43 19.07 -1.77
C MET A 60 -9.50 19.21 -2.98
N PHE A 61 -8.92 18.11 -3.47
CA PHE A 61 -8.06 18.06 -4.65
C PHE A 61 -8.46 16.98 -5.66
N THR A 62 -9.73 16.56 -5.68
CA THR A 62 -10.22 15.57 -6.64
C THR A 62 -10.02 16.03 -8.09
N ASN A 63 -9.44 15.16 -8.92
CA ASN A 63 -9.14 15.36 -10.33
C ASN A 63 -8.23 16.57 -10.63
N VAL A 64 -7.49 17.06 -9.63
CA VAL A 64 -6.48 18.09 -9.86
C VAL A 64 -5.16 17.42 -10.28
N PRO A 65 -4.51 17.85 -11.38
CA PRO A 65 -3.27 17.25 -11.87
C PRO A 65 -2.04 17.68 -11.03
N ILE A 66 -2.08 17.35 -9.73
CA ILE A 66 -0.98 17.62 -8.80
C ILE A 66 0.17 16.66 -9.12
N GLU A 67 1.35 17.22 -9.37
CA GLU A 67 2.58 16.47 -9.63
C GLU A 67 3.37 16.24 -8.35
N THR A 68 3.38 17.22 -7.44
CA THR A 68 4.13 17.16 -6.17
C THR A 68 3.38 17.78 -5.00
N ILE A 69 3.53 17.18 -3.83
CA ILE A 69 3.00 17.72 -2.57
C ILE A 69 4.13 17.90 -1.55
N PHE A 70 4.02 18.93 -0.72
CA PHE A 70 4.79 19.14 0.49
C PHE A 70 3.81 19.41 1.64
N CYS A 71 3.41 18.34 2.33
CA CYS A 71 2.45 18.39 3.44
C CYS A 71 2.98 17.61 4.66
N PRO A 72 4.12 18.00 5.26
CA PRO A 72 4.79 17.22 6.31
C PRO A 72 3.96 17.04 7.58
N SER A 73 3.06 17.98 7.90
CA SER A 73 2.18 17.91 9.08
C SER A 73 0.87 17.18 8.83
N LEU A 74 0.63 16.71 7.61
CA LEU A 74 -0.64 16.08 7.24
C LEU A 74 -0.82 14.77 8.01
N VAL A 75 -1.91 14.68 8.78
CA VAL A 75 -2.24 13.52 9.62
C VAL A 75 -3.33 12.67 8.97
N ARG A 76 -4.26 13.30 8.24
CA ARG A 76 -5.45 12.64 7.72
C ARG A 76 -5.79 13.08 6.30
N VAL A 77 -6.12 12.13 5.43
CA VAL A 77 -6.74 12.39 4.13
C VAL A 77 -8.15 11.81 4.16
N CYS A 78 -9.15 12.68 4.10
CA CYS A 78 -10.56 12.30 4.15
C CYS A 78 -11.10 11.92 2.77
N GLY A 79 -12.19 11.16 2.79
CA GLY A 79 -13.02 10.96 1.61
C GLY A 79 -14.26 10.12 1.91
N ARG A 80 -15.30 10.33 1.12
CA ARG A 80 -16.64 9.75 1.27
C ARG A 80 -17.33 9.76 -0.09
N GLU A 81 -18.34 8.89 -0.29
CA GLU A 81 -19.21 8.96 -1.47
C GLU A 81 -18.48 9.02 -2.82
N TYR A 82 -17.42 8.22 -2.97
CA TYR A 82 -16.59 8.16 -4.18
C TYR A 82 -15.79 9.44 -4.46
N ARG A 83 -15.58 10.29 -3.44
CA ARG A 83 -14.81 11.53 -3.52
C ARG A 83 -13.67 11.50 -2.52
N GLY A 84 -12.45 11.36 -3.02
CA GLY A 84 -11.23 11.36 -2.20
C GLY A 84 -10.54 12.71 -2.18
N GLY A 85 -9.91 13.06 -1.05
CA GLY A 85 -9.15 14.30 -0.92
C GLY A 85 -8.10 14.53 -2.00
N PHE A 86 -7.43 13.48 -2.49
CA PHE A 86 -6.49 13.52 -3.62
C PHE A 86 -6.92 12.63 -4.79
N GLU A 87 -8.17 12.20 -4.86
CA GLU A 87 -8.63 11.27 -5.90
C GLU A 87 -8.26 11.76 -7.31
N GLY A 88 -7.80 10.87 -8.18
CA GLY A 88 -7.54 11.17 -9.59
C GLY A 88 -6.36 12.11 -9.83
N THR A 89 -5.57 12.41 -8.80
CA THR A 89 -4.37 13.25 -8.95
C THR A 89 -3.22 12.49 -9.60
N THR A 90 -2.29 13.23 -10.22
CA THR A 90 -1.13 12.66 -10.93
C THR A 90 0.10 12.46 -10.05
N ILE A 91 -0.05 12.54 -8.72
CA ILE A 91 1.07 12.51 -7.78
C ILE A 91 1.76 11.15 -7.85
N GLU A 92 3.06 11.13 -8.15
CA GLU A 92 3.83 9.88 -8.24
C GLU A 92 4.56 9.52 -6.93
N ASN A 93 5.07 10.53 -6.22
CA ASN A 93 5.86 10.34 -5.01
C ASN A 93 5.18 11.03 -3.84
N VAL A 94 4.66 10.24 -2.91
CA VAL A 94 3.97 10.73 -1.71
C VAL A 94 4.91 10.57 -0.51
N ASN A 95 5.31 11.70 0.08
CA ASN A 95 6.11 11.75 1.30
C ASN A 95 5.32 12.49 2.38
N LEU A 96 4.68 11.73 3.26
CA LEU A 96 3.79 12.22 4.32
C LEU A 96 4.20 11.58 5.66
N PRO A 97 5.23 12.11 6.33
CA PRO A 97 5.87 11.47 7.49
C PRO A 97 4.95 11.33 8.71
N ASN A 98 3.93 12.19 8.83
CA ASN A 98 2.99 12.21 9.95
C ASN A 98 1.60 11.65 9.63
N LEU A 99 1.39 11.16 8.40
CA LEU A 99 0.09 10.61 7.99
C LEU A 99 -0.23 9.35 8.78
N THR A 100 -1.35 9.35 9.50
CA THR A 100 -1.82 8.20 10.29
C THR A 100 -3.01 7.52 9.64
N THR A 101 -3.81 8.25 8.85
CA THR A 101 -5.07 7.74 8.30
C THR A 101 -5.28 8.22 6.88
N VAL A 102 -5.58 7.29 5.98
CA VAL A 102 -6.16 7.58 4.67
C VAL A 102 -7.54 6.95 4.63
N GLU A 103 -8.57 7.79 4.59
CA GLU A 103 -9.95 7.36 4.57
C GLU A 103 -10.40 6.93 3.18
N HIS A 104 -11.71 6.71 3.03
CA HIS A 104 -12.28 6.18 1.81
C HIS A 104 -11.90 7.04 0.61
N TYR A 105 -11.46 6.38 -0.46
CA TYR A 105 -11.10 7.02 -1.72
C TYR A 105 -9.92 8.03 -1.68
N GLY A 106 -9.24 8.25 -0.54
CA GLY A 106 -8.31 9.37 -0.34
C GLY A 106 -7.27 9.59 -1.45
N PHE A 107 -6.65 8.51 -1.96
CA PHE A 107 -5.75 8.50 -3.13
C PHE A 107 -6.27 7.59 -4.25
N TRP A 108 -7.59 7.41 -4.35
CA TRP A 108 -8.19 6.57 -5.38
C TRP A 108 -7.83 7.08 -6.78
N ARG A 109 -7.47 6.17 -7.68
CA ARG A 109 -7.05 6.49 -9.07
C ARG A 109 -5.87 7.46 -9.18
N CYS A 110 -5.04 7.57 -8.14
CA CYS A 110 -3.82 8.36 -8.21
C CYS A 110 -2.68 7.64 -8.95
N SER A 111 -1.69 8.39 -9.43
CA SER A 111 -0.50 7.81 -10.08
C SER A 111 0.62 7.41 -9.10
N VAL A 112 0.32 7.26 -7.80
CA VAL A 112 1.34 7.04 -6.75
C VAL A 112 2.15 5.79 -7.05
N LYS A 113 3.46 5.95 -7.21
CA LYS A 113 4.47 4.89 -7.41
C LYS A 113 5.23 4.57 -6.13
N GLN A 114 5.54 5.61 -5.35
CA GLN A 114 6.28 5.54 -4.09
C GLN A 114 5.50 6.22 -2.98
N LEU A 115 5.38 5.53 -1.84
CA LEU A 115 4.70 6.02 -0.65
C LEU A 115 5.65 5.93 0.54
N PHE A 116 5.95 7.06 1.16
CA PHE A 116 6.60 7.17 2.46
C PHE A 116 5.62 7.73 3.48
N ALA A 117 5.06 6.85 4.30
CA ALA A 117 4.12 7.19 5.37
C ALA A 117 4.34 6.24 6.59
N PRO A 118 5.46 6.41 7.33
CA PRO A 118 5.89 5.44 8.35
C PRO A 118 4.92 5.31 9.54
N LYS A 119 4.10 6.33 9.78
CA LYS A 119 3.09 6.37 10.86
C LYS A 119 1.69 5.96 10.39
N LEU A 120 1.51 5.55 9.14
CA LEU A 120 0.20 5.18 8.60
C LEU A 120 -0.32 3.93 9.30
N GLN A 121 -1.49 4.04 9.92
CA GLN A 121 -2.12 3.02 10.75
C GLN A 121 -3.41 2.46 10.13
N HIS A 122 -4.11 3.27 9.33
CA HIS A 122 -5.40 2.88 8.74
C HIS A 122 -5.50 3.29 7.27
N ILE A 123 -6.00 2.36 6.46
CA ILE A 123 -6.31 2.53 5.04
C ILE A 123 -7.76 2.14 4.80
N GLY A 124 -8.55 3.11 4.37
CA GLY A 124 -9.99 2.98 4.15
C GLY A 124 -10.38 2.35 2.82
N TYR A 125 -11.69 2.18 2.64
CA TYR A 125 -12.34 1.71 1.40
C TYR A 125 -11.77 2.36 0.12
N PHE A 126 -11.23 1.57 -0.82
CA PHE A 126 -10.60 2.04 -2.08
C PHE A 126 -9.49 3.12 -1.94
N ALA A 127 -8.96 3.37 -0.73
CA ALA A 127 -8.07 4.49 -0.45
C ALA A 127 -6.87 4.63 -1.40
N PHE A 128 -6.23 3.51 -1.80
CA PHE A 128 -5.15 3.48 -2.78
C PHE A 128 -5.50 2.65 -4.01
N ALA A 129 -6.79 2.43 -4.29
CA ALA A 129 -7.17 1.58 -5.40
C ALA A 129 -6.86 2.22 -6.75
N ASN A 130 -6.47 1.40 -7.73
CA ASN A 130 -5.95 1.82 -9.02
C ASN A 130 -4.70 2.72 -8.94
N CYS A 131 -3.92 2.66 -7.85
CA CYS A 131 -2.62 3.33 -7.79
C CYS A 131 -1.53 2.56 -8.57
N SER A 132 -0.46 3.26 -8.96
CA SER A 132 0.70 2.69 -9.65
C SER A 132 1.82 2.20 -8.71
N LEU A 133 1.48 1.87 -7.45
CA LEU A 133 2.44 1.51 -6.41
C LEU A 133 3.31 0.34 -6.87
N VAL A 134 4.63 0.43 -6.66
CA VAL A 134 5.56 -0.66 -7.02
C VAL A 134 5.90 -1.52 -5.80
N THR A 135 6.10 -0.86 -4.66
CA THR A 135 6.36 -1.47 -3.35
C THR A 135 5.57 -0.73 -2.27
N VAL A 136 5.18 -1.44 -1.23
CA VAL A 136 4.54 -0.86 -0.04
C VAL A 136 5.26 -1.34 1.20
N GLU A 137 5.75 -0.40 2.01
CA GLU A 137 6.45 -0.67 3.27
C GLU A 137 5.82 0.17 4.39
N LEU A 138 4.88 -0.42 5.13
CA LEU A 138 4.12 0.30 6.16
C LEU A 138 4.16 -0.48 7.47
N GLN A 139 5.07 -0.07 8.35
CA GLN A 139 5.42 -0.79 9.58
C GLN A 139 4.34 -0.70 10.67
N GLN A 140 3.56 0.39 10.68
CA GLN A 140 2.53 0.64 11.70
C GLN A 140 1.10 0.36 11.24
N LEU A 141 0.91 0.01 9.96
CA LEU A 141 -0.41 -0.24 9.37
C LEU A 141 -1.09 -1.38 10.11
N LYS A 142 -2.33 -1.16 10.58
CA LYS A 142 -3.12 -2.12 11.34
C LYS A 142 -4.24 -2.72 10.52
N VAL A 143 -4.95 -1.88 9.76
CA VAL A 143 -6.16 -2.26 9.05
C VAL A 143 -6.09 -1.81 7.60
N VAL A 144 -6.43 -2.72 6.69
CA VAL A 144 -6.72 -2.42 5.28
C VAL A 144 -8.17 -2.77 5.02
N GLU A 145 -9.00 -1.77 4.77
CA GLU A 145 -10.42 -1.96 4.48
C GLU A 145 -10.68 -2.48 3.07
N ASN A 146 -11.96 -2.64 2.70
CA ASN A 146 -12.33 -3.31 1.46
C ASN A 146 -11.70 -2.57 0.27
N TYR A 147 -11.05 -3.34 -0.60
CA TYR A 147 -10.39 -2.84 -1.79
C TYR A 147 -9.32 -1.77 -1.57
N GLY A 148 -8.76 -1.62 -0.35
CA GLY A 148 -7.81 -0.55 -0.02
C GLY A 148 -6.61 -0.41 -0.99
N PHE A 149 -6.04 -1.53 -1.45
CA PHE A 149 -4.97 -1.58 -2.47
C PHE A 149 -5.43 -2.25 -3.78
N SER A 150 -6.74 -2.39 -4.00
CA SER A 150 -7.26 -3.09 -5.18
C SER A 150 -6.73 -2.47 -6.48
N ARG A 151 -6.43 -3.30 -7.48
CA ARG A 151 -5.96 -2.88 -8.81
C ARG A 151 -4.65 -2.08 -8.79
N CYS A 152 -3.79 -2.27 -7.79
CA CYS A 152 -2.42 -1.78 -7.86
C CYS A 152 -1.59 -2.67 -8.82
N TRP A 153 -1.82 -2.54 -10.14
CA TRP A 153 -1.27 -3.46 -11.16
C TRP A 153 0.25 -3.47 -11.30
N LYS A 154 0.95 -2.53 -10.66
CA LYS A 154 2.42 -2.46 -10.62
C LYS A 154 3.01 -2.98 -9.31
N LEU A 155 2.17 -3.25 -8.31
CA LEU A 155 2.62 -3.63 -6.98
C LEU A 155 3.27 -5.00 -7.06
N LYS A 156 4.55 -5.09 -6.71
CA LYS A 156 5.32 -6.35 -6.70
C LYS A 156 5.51 -6.88 -5.30
N ARG A 157 5.70 -6.02 -4.31
CA ARG A 157 6.01 -6.41 -2.94
C ARG A 157 5.28 -5.53 -1.92
N ALA A 158 4.76 -6.15 -0.88
CA ALA A 158 4.17 -5.46 0.27
C ALA A 158 4.71 -6.04 1.57
N ASN A 159 5.28 -5.18 2.43
CA ASN A 159 5.76 -5.52 3.76
C ASN A 159 4.95 -4.75 4.82
N LEU A 160 4.07 -5.48 5.50
CA LEU A 160 3.00 -4.95 6.35
C LEU A 160 2.95 -5.70 7.70
N PRO A 161 4.02 -5.63 8.52
CA PRO A 161 4.20 -6.53 9.66
C PRO A 161 3.24 -6.31 10.83
N SER A 162 2.59 -5.15 10.89
CA SER A 162 1.63 -4.80 11.94
C SER A 162 0.17 -5.04 11.56
N VAL A 163 -0.12 -5.44 10.32
CA VAL A 163 -1.51 -5.57 9.87
C VAL A 163 -2.15 -6.74 10.56
N VAL A 164 -3.28 -6.48 11.23
CA VAL A 164 -4.10 -7.46 11.93
C VAL A 164 -5.35 -7.83 11.13
N GLN A 165 -5.83 -6.93 10.26
CA GLN A 165 -7.06 -7.14 9.49
C GLN A 165 -6.92 -6.65 8.05
N MET A 166 -7.33 -7.51 7.12
CA MET A 166 -7.54 -7.17 5.71
C MET A 166 -8.98 -7.49 5.33
N CYS A 167 -9.75 -6.50 4.93
CA CYS A 167 -11.15 -6.69 4.54
C CYS A 167 -11.27 -7.11 3.06
N ALA A 168 -12.50 -7.29 2.57
CA ALA A 168 -12.77 -7.93 1.30
C ALA A 168 -12.06 -7.26 0.11
N GLY A 169 -11.43 -8.05 -0.74
CA GLY A 169 -10.74 -7.56 -1.93
C GLY A 169 -9.58 -6.58 -1.69
N ALA A 170 -9.03 -6.49 -0.47
CA ALA A 170 -7.97 -5.53 -0.12
C ALA A 170 -6.79 -5.46 -1.11
N PHE A 171 -6.40 -6.59 -1.72
CA PHE A 171 -5.37 -6.69 -2.76
C PHE A 171 -5.92 -7.27 -4.08
N CYS A 172 -7.24 -7.24 -4.30
CA CYS A 172 -7.85 -7.77 -5.52
C CYS A 172 -7.21 -7.15 -6.77
N ASP A 173 -7.03 -7.93 -7.84
CA ASP A 173 -6.43 -7.49 -9.11
C ASP A 173 -5.00 -6.90 -8.98
N CYS A 174 -4.27 -7.18 -7.89
CA CYS A 174 -2.83 -6.88 -7.81
C CYS A 174 -2.03 -7.93 -8.61
N GLU A 175 -2.20 -7.94 -9.93
CA GLU A 175 -1.72 -9.03 -10.80
C GLU A 175 -0.20 -9.25 -10.75
N ARG A 176 0.57 -8.22 -10.39
CA ARG A 176 2.04 -8.26 -10.28
C ARG A 176 2.55 -8.54 -8.88
N LEU A 177 1.69 -8.64 -7.87
CA LEU A 177 2.11 -8.87 -6.49
C LEU A 177 2.75 -10.25 -6.40
N GLU A 178 4.01 -10.32 -5.97
CA GLU A 178 4.80 -11.54 -5.87
C GLU A 178 4.96 -11.98 -4.41
N THR A 179 5.18 -11.01 -3.51
CA THR A 179 5.47 -11.26 -2.08
C THR A 179 4.66 -10.34 -1.18
N LEU A 180 4.02 -10.92 -0.16
CA LEU A 180 3.33 -10.21 0.90
C LEU A 180 3.81 -10.69 2.27
N ARG A 181 4.22 -9.78 3.15
CA ARG A 181 4.61 -10.09 4.53
C ARG A 181 3.65 -9.47 5.53
N VAL A 182 2.93 -10.30 6.26
CA VAL A 182 1.82 -9.96 7.17
C VAL A 182 1.80 -10.91 8.39
N PRO A 183 2.89 -11.03 9.17
CA PRO A 183 3.02 -11.96 10.30
C PRO A 183 1.93 -11.84 11.35
N LYS A 184 1.36 -10.63 11.59
CA LYS A 184 0.34 -10.41 12.63
C LYS A 184 -1.10 -10.48 12.12
N LEU A 185 -1.32 -10.93 10.89
CA LEU A 185 -2.65 -10.99 10.30
C LEU A 185 -3.52 -11.96 11.10
N GLN A 186 -4.72 -11.53 11.49
CA GLN A 186 -5.69 -12.31 12.27
C GLN A 186 -7.00 -12.51 11.50
N SER A 187 -7.40 -11.53 10.69
CA SER A 187 -8.66 -11.55 9.95
C SER A 187 -8.44 -11.23 8.48
N VAL A 188 -9.01 -12.07 7.60
CA VAL A 188 -8.92 -11.98 6.15
C VAL A 188 -10.32 -12.06 5.55
N GLY A 189 -10.72 -11.00 4.85
CA GLY A 189 -11.99 -10.92 4.16
C GLY A 189 -12.02 -11.76 2.88
N ASN A 190 -13.22 -11.88 2.31
CA ASN A 190 -13.42 -12.58 1.05
C ASN A 190 -12.61 -11.93 -0.08
N THR A 191 -12.17 -12.74 -1.05
CA THR A 191 -11.54 -12.27 -2.31
C THR A 191 -10.31 -11.36 -2.16
N VAL A 192 -9.68 -11.28 -0.98
CA VAL A 192 -8.52 -10.39 -0.71
C VAL A 192 -7.43 -10.50 -1.77
N PHE A 193 -7.11 -11.72 -2.22
CA PHE A 193 -6.07 -11.99 -3.24
C PHE A 193 -6.64 -12.41 -4.59
N ASN A 194 -7.91 -12.10 -4.88
CA ASN A 194 -8.50 -12.49 -6.15
C ASN A 194 -7.71 -11.84 -7.31
N TYR A 195 -7.50 -12.61 -8.38
CA TYR A 195 -6.68 -12.21 -9.54
C TYR A 195 -5.24 -11.75 -9.23
N CYS A 196 -4.67 -12.06 -8.05
CA CYS A 196 -3.25 -11.92 -7.77
C CYS A 196 -2.42 -13.03 -8.45
N LYS A 197 -2.37 -13.00 -9.79
CA LYS A 197 -1.84 -14.09 -10.64
C LYS A 197 -0.38 -14.44 -10.38
N ARG A 198 0.43 -13.51 -9.85
CA ARG A 198 1.86 -13.70 -9.57
C ARG A 198 2.20 -13.90 -8.10
N LEU A 199 1.23 -13.88 -7.20
CA LEU A 199 1.50 -14.01 -5.77
C LEU A 199 2.04 -15.42 -5.53
N ARG A 200 3.18 -15.51 -4.85
CA ARG A 200 3.86 -16.80 -4.58
C ARG A 200 4.15 -17.00 -3.11
N ILE A 201 4.37 -15.90 -2.38
CA ILE A 201 4.79 -15.93 -0.99
C ILE A 201 3.88 -15.01 -0.18
N VAL A 202 3.22 -15.59 0.81
CA VAL A 202 2.55 -14.86 1.89
C VAL A 202 3.16 -15.30 3.20
N GLU A 203 3.95 -14.43 3.84
CA GLU A 203 4.52 -14.68 5.15
C GLU A 203 3.52 -14.24 6.22
N THR A 204 2.89 -15.20 6.89
CA THR A 204 1.84 -14.99 7.89
C THR A 204 1.95 -16.02 9.01
N GLN A 205 1.36 -15.72 10.17
CA GLN A 205 1.18 -16.68 11.27
C GLN A 205 -0.16 -17.45 11.19
N LEU A 206 -1.05 -17.07 10.28
CA LEU A 206 -2.34 -17.75 10.10
C LEU A 206 -2.19 -19.20 9.65
N SER A 207 -3.11 -20.04 10.12
CA SER A 207 -3.24 -21.43 9.68
C SER A 207 -3.90 -21.50 8.29
N GLN A 208 -3.67 -22.60 7.56
CA GLN A 208 -4.21 -22.79 6.20
C GLN A 208 -5.75 -22.79 6.13
N ASN A 209 -6.43 -23.11 7.24
CA ASN A 209 -7.87 -23.27 7.30
C ASN A 209 -8.62 -21.94 7.48
N GLU A 210 -7.91 -20.85 7.82
CA GLU A 210 -8.49 -19.53 8.07
C GLU A 210 -8.63 -18.69 6.79
N PHE A 211 -8.11 -19.17 5.66
CA PHE A 211 -8.28 -18.51 4.37
C PHE A 211 -9.53 -19.05 3.66
N SER A 212 -10.62 -18.28 3.66
CA SER A 212 -11.79 -18.57 2.84
C SER A 212 -11.49 -18.28 1.35
N CYS A 213 -11.18 -19.32 0.57
CA CYS A 213 -11.08 -19.20 -0.88
C CYS A 213 -12.46 -19.36 -1.52
N CYS A 214 -12.86 -18.43 -2.40
CA CYS A 214 -14.12 -18.54 -3.15
C CYS A 214 -14.03 -19.70 -4.18
N SER A 215 -15.12 -20.46 -4.31
CA SER A 215 -15.30 -21.65 -5.16
C SER A 215 -15.02 -21.47 -6.67
N TRP A 216 -14.83 -20.23 -7.15
CA TRP A 216 -14.52 -19.93 -8.55
C TRP A 216 -13.03 -19.73 -8.86
N CYS A 217 -12.14 -19.69 -7.87
CA CYS A 217 -10.75 -19.33 -8.13
C CYS A 217 -9.86 -20.53 -8.48
N LYS A 218 -9.87 -20.97 -9.75
CA LYS A 218 -8.92 -21.97 -10.29
C LYS A 218 -7.44 -21.50 -10.28
N CYS A 219 -7.18 -20.23 -9.97
CA CYS A 219 -5.84 -19.61 -9.99
C CYS A 219 -5.36 -19.02 -8.65
N CYS A 220 -6.14 -19.06 -7.57
CA CYS A 220 -5.70 -18.49 -6.29
C CYS A 220 -4.60 -19.33 -5.63
N VAL A 221 -3.57 -18.67 -5.12
CA VAL A 221 -2.48 -19.24 -4.29
C VAL A 221 -3.03 -20.01 -3.09
N VAL A 222 -4.15 -19.54 -2.53
CA VAL A 222 -4.89 -20.17 -1.43
C VAL A 222 -5.54 -21.48 -1.87
N CYS A 223 -6.29 -21.48 -2.98
CA CYS A 223 -6.96 -22.66 -3.51
C CYS A 223 -5.99 -23.73 -4.07
N LYS A 224 -4.73 -23.37 -4.38
CA LYS A 224 -3.69 -24.29 -4.88
C LYS A 224 -2.80 -24.90 -3.78
N GLN A 225 -3.13 -24.74 -2.50
CA GLN A 225 -2.29 -25.21 -1.37
C GLN A 225 -0.83 -24.71 -1.43
N GLN A 226 -0.58 -23.55 -2.07
CA GLN A 226 0.77 -22.93 -2.09
C GLN A 226 1.05 -22.09 -0.84
N LEU A 227 0.27 -22.28 0.22
CA LEU A 227 0.59 -21.78 1.57
C LEU A 227 1.80 -22.49 2.20
N HIS A 228 2.29 -23.60 1.63
CA HIS A 228 3.59 -24.17 1.99
C HIS A 228 4.73 -23.65 1.10
N LYS A 229 5.28 -22.49 1.44
CA LYS A 229 6.74 -22.20 1.39
C LYS A 229 7.17 -21.15 2.44
N ALA A 230 6.55 -21.14 3.63
CA ALA A 230 7.00 -20.29 4.73
C ALA A 230 6.85 -20.94 6.12
N GLN A 231 6.87 -22.27 6.18
CA GLN A 231 7.27 -22.99 7.40
C GLN A 231 8.37 -23.98 7.00
N LEU A 232 9.46 -23.95 7.77
CA LEU A 232 10.78 -24.52 7.53
C LEU A 232 11.69 -23.55 6.78
N PHE A 233 12.45 -22.80 7.59
CA PHE A 233 13.68 -22.10 7.26
C PHE A 233 14.39 -22.74 6.08
N GLY A 234 14.85 -21.89 5.15
CA GLY A 234 15.40 -22.26 3.86
C GLY A 234 16.14 -23.60 3.86
N SER A 235 15.51 -24.60 3.24
CA SER A 235 16.19 -25.65 2.49
C SER A 235 15.20 -26.31 1.54
N ILE A 236 15.67 -26.55 0.33
CA ILE A 236 14.94 -26.85 -0.89
C ILE A 236 14.49 -28.33 -0.94
N THR A 237 13.18 -28.50 -1.17
CA THR A 237 12.44 -29.32 -2.14
C THR A 237 12.78 -30.80 -2.44
N ASN A 238 11.68 -31.58 -2.46
CA ASN A 238 11.39 -32.80 -3.25
C ASN A 238 11.29 -34.12 -2.46
N VAL A 239 10.09 -34.46 -2.00
CA VAL A 239 9.81 -35.59 -1.08
C VAL A 239 9.95 -36.97 -1.74
N LYS A 240 9.88 -37.07 -3.09
CA LYS A 240 10.03 -38.36 -3.79
C LYS A 240 11.48 -38.74 -4.10
N GLU A 241 12.37 -37.78 -4.36
CA GLU A 241 13.82 -38.06 -4.52
C GLU A 241 14.53 -38.31 -3.17
N LEU A 242 13.99 -37.81 -2.05
CA LEU A 242 14.56 -38.00 -0.72
C LEU A 242 14.40 -39.42 -0.18
N LYS A 243 13.29 -40.12 -0.47
CA LYS A 243 13.08 -41.49 0.02
C LYS A 243 14.03 -42.49 -0.68
N ASP A 244 14.23 -42.35 -1.99
CA ASP A 244 15.12 -43.23 -2.75
C ASP A 244 16.62 -42.97 -2.47
N LYS A 245 16.99 -41.71 -2.16
CA LYS A 245 18.37 -41.37 -1.76
C LYS A 245 18.67 -41.70 -0.29
N GLN A 246 17.70 -41.58 0.63
CA GLN A 246 17.88 -41.98 2.04
C GLN A 246 18.02 -43.50 2.23
N ILE A 247 17.32 -44.32 1.43
CA ILE A 247 17.46 -45.79 1.46
C ILE A 247 18.85 -46.20 0.98
N LYS A 248 19.38 -45.58 -0.07
CA LYS A 248 20.75 -45.84 -0.57
C LYS A 248 21.84 -45.42 0.42
N ILE A 249 21.67 -44.31 1.14
CA ILE A 249 22.65 -43.85 2.15
C ILE A 249 22.61 -44.73 3.41
N ARG A 250 21.43 -45.20 3.86
CA ARG A 250 21.34 -46.15 4.98
C ARG A 250 21.97 -47.51 4.65
N HIS A 251 21.82 -48.00 3.42
CA HIS A 251 22.49 -49.22 2.97
C HIS A 251 24.01 -49.06 2.87
N LEU A 252 24.52 -47.87 2.49
CA LEU A 252 25.96 -47.60 2.49
C LEU A 252 26.55 -47.44 3.90
N MET A 253 25.82 -46.81 4.84
CA MET A 253 26.30 -46.66 6.23
C MET A 253 26.27 -48.00 7.00
N LEU A 254 25.27 -48.84 6.80
CA LEU A 254 25.23 -50.20 7.38
C LEU A 254 26.30 -51.14 6.79
N ALA A 255 26.81 -50.83 5.59
CA ALA A 255 27.94 -51.57 4.98
C ALA A 255 29.30 -51.09 5.50
N LEU A 256 29.41 -49.84 5.98
CA LEU A 256 30.63 -49.28 6.57
C LEU A 256 30.80 -49.66 8.05
N ASP A 257 29.70 -49.84 8.80
CA ASP A 257 29.73 -50.33 10.19
C ASP A 257 30.06 -51.83 10.33
N LYS A 258 30.26 -52.56 9.22
CA LYS A 258 30.70 -53.97 9.22
C LYS A 258 32.17 -54.16 8.81
N VAL A 259 32.93 -53.08 8.63
CA VAL A 259 34.35 -53.11 8.18
C VAL A 259 35.32 -52.52 9.23
N HIS A 260 34.86 -52.32 10.46
CA HIS A 260 35.71 -52.15 11.65
C HIS A 260 35.43 -53.27 12.64
#